data_AF-A0A358UZ20-F1
#
_entry.id   AF-A0A358UZ20-F1
#
_cell.length_a   1.000
_cell.length_b   1.000
_cell.length_c   1.000
_cell.angle_alpha   90.00
_cell.angle_beta   90.00
_cell.angle_gamma   90.00
#
_symmetry.space_group_name_H-M   'P 1'
#
loop_
_entity.id
_entity.type
_entity.pdbx_description
1 polymer ?
#
loop_
_entity_poly.entity_id
_entity_poly.type
_entity_poly.pdbx_seq_one_letter_code
_entity_poly.pdbx_strand_id
1 'polypeptide(L)'
;MVEGKPFYERILTVAGKVKEPKNLKVRIGTLVSELIEHCGGVSENVGKIILGGPMMGVAVSKTDIPVIKGTSGVLLMDSKRQSEFPTAVRRSQDSLWHIVFRLTFRSSK
;
A
#
# COMPACT_ATOMS: atom_id res chain seq x y z
N MET A 1 2.07 -16.93 -15.07
CA MET A 1 0.59 -17.03 -15.04
C MET A 1 0.28 -18.50 -14.89
N VAL A 2 -0.49 -18.90 -13.87
CA VAL A 2 -0.88 -20.30 -13.67
C VAL A 2 -2.37 -20.35 -14.02
N GLU A 3 -2.74 -21.17 -15.01
CA GLU A 3 -4.13 -21.52 -15.42
C GLU A 3 -4.99 -20.47 -16.16
N GLY A 4 -4.44 -19.40 -16.75
CA GLY A 4 -5.27 -18.46 -17.55
C GLY A 4 -6.32 -17.67 -16.74
N LYS A 5 -6.26 -17.74 -15.42
CA LYS A 5 -7.12 -16.98 -14.50
C LYS A 5 -6.67 -15.52 -14.43
N PRO A 6 -7.59 -14.54 -14.44
CA PRO A 6 -7.24 -13.13 -14.27
C PRO A 6 -6.60 -12.90 -12.90
N PHE A 7 -5.66 -11.94 -12.81
CA PHE A 7 -4.97 -11.61 -11.56
C PHE A 7 -5.86 -10.72 -10.69
N TYR A 8 -6.78 -11.33 -9.94
CA TYR A 8 -7.71 -10.62 -9.05
C TYR A 8 -7.35 -10.72 -7.56
N GLU A 9 -6.42 -11.61 -7.20
CA GLU A 9 -5.97 -11.79 -5.82
C GLU A 9 -4.44 -11.74 -5.71
N ARG A 10 -3.95 -11.24 -4.57
CA ARG A 10 -2.53 -11.18 -4.26
C ARG A 10 -2.29 -11.50 -2.80
N ILE A 11 -1.19 -12.21 -2.53
CA ILE A 11 -0.65 -12.35 -1.17
C ILE A 11 0.20 -11.12 -0.86
N LEU A 12 -0.13 -10.43 0.22
CA LEU A 12 0.63 -9.31 0.74
C LEU A 12 0.89 -9.47 2.23
N THR A 13 1.93 -8.81 2.72
CA THR A 13 2.30 -8.82 4.14
C THR A 13 1.86 -7.53 4.81
N VAL A 14 1.12 -7.62 5.91
CA VAL A 14 0.84 -6.49 6.80
C VAL A 14 1.75 -6.60 8.02
N ALA A 15 2.61 -5.61 8.24
CA ALA A 15 3.63 -5.67 9.28
C ALA A 15 3.92 -4.29 9.92
N GLY A 16 4.68 -4.31 11.02
CA GLY A 16 5.08 -3.11 11.75
C GLY A 16 4.15 -2.81 12.93
N LYS A 17 3.73 -1.56 13.09
CA LYS A 17 2.83 -1.08 14.17
C LYS A 17 1.37 -1.49 13.96
N VAL A 18 1.13 -2.78 13.81
CA VAL A 18 -0.20 -3.41 13.82
C VAL A 18 -0.25 -4.42 14.95
N LYS A 19 -1.44 -4.72 15.47
CA LYS A 19 -1.58 -5.68 16.59
C LYS A 19 -1.22 -7.10 16.15
N GLU A 20 -1.66 -7.50 14.97
CA GLU A 20 -1.48 -8.86 14.45
C GLU A 20 -0.84 -8.83 13.05
N PRO A 21 0.50 -8.76 12.97
CA PRO A 21 1.20 -8.82 11.70
C PRO A 21 1.04 -10.20 11.07
N LYS A 22 0.56 -10.25 9.82
CA LYS A 22 0.29 -11.51 9.11
C LYS A 22 0.32 -11.32 7.59
N ASN A 23 0.45 -12.44 6.88
CA ASN A 23 0.31 -12.49 5.43
C ASN A 23 -1.17 -12.69 5.09
N LEU A 24 -1.69 -11.87 4.19
CA LEU A 24 -3.08 -11.89 3.78
C LEU A 24 -3.16 -12.18 2.28
N LYS A 25 -4.08 -13.06 1.91
CA LYS A 25 -4.54 -13.20 0.52
C LYS A 25 -5.72 -12.25 0.35
N VAL A 26 -5.52 -11.20 -0.45
CA VAL A 26 -6.49 -10.11 -0.59
C VAL A 26 -6.89 -9.95 -2.05
N ARG A 27 -8.09 -9.41 -2.28
CA ARG A 27 -8.52 -9.03 -3.63
C ARG A 27 -7.88 -7.70 -4.03
N ILE A 28 -7.55 -7.57 -5.30
CA ILE A 28 -7.19 -6.27 -5.87
C ILE A 28 -8.42 -5.36 -5.75
N GLY A 29 -8.22 -4.16 -5.21
CA GLY A 29 -9.28 -3.20 -4.92
C GLY A 29 -9.66 -3.06 -3.44
N THR A 30 -9.33 -4.05 -2.58
CA THR A 30 -9.57 -3.96 -1.12
C THR A 30 -8.85 -2.74 -0.53
N LEU A 31 -9.49 -2.02 0.40
CA LEU A 31 -8.89 -0.83 0.98
C LEU A 31 -7.80 -1.18 1.99
N VAL A 32 -6.75 -0.36 2.06
CA VAL A 32 -5.67 -0.55 3.03
C VAL A 32 -6.18 -0.40 4.47
N SER A 33 -7.17 0.46 4.71
CA SER A 33 -7.85 0.58 6.01
C SER A 33 -8.45 -0.76 6.47
N GLU A 34 -9.19 -1.44 5.61
CA GLU A 34 -9.80 -2.75 5.91
C GLU A 34 -8.75 -3.80 6.27
N LEU A 35 -7.58 -3.77 5.61
CA LEU A 35 -6.48 -4.69 5.91
C LEU A 35 -5.87 -4.42 7.29
N ILE A 36 -5.69 -3.15 7.63
CA ILE A 36 -5.14 -2.75 8.93
C ILE A 36 -6.12 -3.13 10.04
N GLU A 37 -7.42 -2.88 9.84
CA GLU A 37 -8.48 -3.29 10.77
C GLU A 37 -8.52 -4.81 10.95
N HIS A 38 -8.40 -5.57 9.85
CA HIS A 38 -8.32 -7.04 9.90
C HIS A 38 -7.07 -7.56 10.65
N CYS A 39 -6.03 -6.74 10.75
CA CYS A 39 -4.83 -6.98 11.57
C CYS A 39 -4.96 -6.44 13.02
N GLY A 40 -6.18 -6.12 13.47
CA GLY A 40 -6.46 -5.64 14.83
C GLY A 40 -6.30 -4.12 15.00
N GLY A 41 -6.12 -3.39 13.90
CA GLY A 41 -5.95 -1.94 13.89
C GLY A 41 -4.48 -1.50 14.09
N VAL A 42 -4.31 -0.18 14.12
CA VAL A 42 -3.00 0.44 14.35
C VAL A 42 -2.61 0.37 15.83
N SER A 43 -1.34 0.10 16.09
CA SER A 43 -0.75 0.26 17.42
C SER A 43 -0.36 1.72 17.67
N GLU A 44 -0.06 2.09 18.91
CA GLU A 44 0.32 3.47 19.24
C GLU A 44 1.61 3.92 18.52
N ASN A 45 1.71 5.24 18.26
CA ASN A 45 2.87 5.91 17.65
C ASN A 45 3.20 5.49 16.20
N VAL A 46 2.18 5.29 15.36
CA VAL A 46 2.39 5.14 13.91
C VAL A 46 2.84 6.49 13.33
N GLY A 47 4.02 6.52 12.75
CA GLY A 47 4.53 7.70 12.05
C GLY A 47 4.15 7.70 10.58
N LYS A 48 4.35 6.58 9.89
CA LYS A 48 4.23 6.50 8.43
C LYS A 48 3.73 5.15 7.97
N ILE A 49 2.83 5.16 6.98
CA ILE A 49 2.36 3.95 6.31
C ILE A 49 3.06 3.85 4.96
N ILE A 50 3.61 2.68 4.68
CA ILE A 50 4.35 2.39 3.45
C ILE A 50 3.63 1.27 2.72
N LEU A 51 3.22 1.53 1.48
CA LEU A 51 2.69 0.53 0.56
C LEU A 51 3.85 -0.07 -0.24
N GLY A 52 4.05 -1.38 -0.15
CA GLY A 52 5.18 -2.10 -0.74
C GLY A 52 6.17 -2.57 0.31
N GLY A 53 7.45 -2.65 -0.07
CA GLY A 53 8.55 -3.01 0.84
C GLY A 53 9.21 -1.79 1.49
N PRO A 54 10.05 -1.98 2.53
CA PRO A 54 10.74 -0.88 3.23
C PRO A 54 11.66 -0.05 2.31
N MET A 55 12.26 -0.65 1.28
CA MET A 55 13.18 0.03 0.36
C MET A 55 12.51 0.63 -0.89
N MET A 56 11.47 -0.02 -1.39
CA MET A 56 10.82 0.30 -2.69
C MET A 56 9.39 0.82 -2.55
N GLY A 57 8.89 0.88 -1.32
CA GLY A 57 7.52 1.23 -1.03
C GLY A 57 7.25 2.73 -1.16
N VAL A 58 5.98 3.06 -1.08
CA VAL A 58 5.43 4.41 -1.26
C VAL A 58 4.79 4.88 0.03
N ALA A 59 5.07 6.13 0.39
CA ALA A 59 4.59 6.78 1.59
C ALA A 59 3.16 7.21 1.35
N VAL A 60 2.24 6.75 2.17
CA VAL A 60 0.86 7.22 2.13
C VAL A 60 0.47 7.84 3.46
N SER A 61 -0.22 8.98 3.36
CA SER A 61 -0.82 9.68 4.49
C SER A 61 -2.26 9.23 4.74
N LYS A 62 -2.92 8.65 3.73
CA LYS A 62 -4.30 8.18 3.79
C LYS A 62 -4.34 6.65 3.67
N THR A 63 -5.26 6.03 4.39
CA THR A 63 -5.51 4.58 4.38
C THR A 63 -6.65 4.17 3.44
N ASP A 64 -7.44 5.12 2.94
CA ASP A 64 -8.54 4.87 1.99
C ASP A 64 -8.04 4.73 0.56
N ILE A 65 -6.98 3.94 0.38
CA ILE A 65 -6.34 3.66 -0.91
C ILE A 65 -6.56 2.19 -1.21
N PRO A 66 -7.00 1.83 -2.43
CA PRO A 66 -7.16 0.45 -2.81
C PRO A 66 -5.82 -0.25 -2.99
N VAL A 67 -5.77 -1.53 -2.64
CA VAL A 67 -4.68 -2.44 -2.99
C VAL A 67 -4.65 -2.64 -4.49
N ILE A 68 -3.54 -2.31 -5.12
CA ILE A 68 -3.31 -2.49 -6.56
C ILE A 68 -2.27 -3.58 -6.80
N LYS A 69 -2.10 -3.98 -8.07
CA LYS A 69 -1.13 -5.01 -8.47
C LYS A 69 0.30 -4.76 -7.95
N GLY A 70 0.68 -3.49 -7.79
CA GLY A 70 1.99 -3.06 -7.29
C GLY A 70 2.15 -3.14 -5.76
N THR A 71 1.07 -3.33 -5.01
CA THR A 71 1.11 -3.40 -3.54
C THR A 71 1.54 -4.80 -3.10
N SER A 72 2.82 -4.96 -2.73
CA SER A 72 3.35 -6.22 -2.21
C SER A 72 3.20 -6.39 -0.70
N GLY A 73 2.95 -5.29 0.03
CA GLY A 73 2.85 -5.28 1.48
C GLY A 73 2.34 -3.94 2.00
N VAL A 74 1.98 -3.89 3.28
CA VAL A 74 1.61 -2.69 4.02
C VAL A 74 2.45 -2.68 5.28
N LEU A 75 3.33 -1.68 5.39
CA LEU A 75 4.27 -1.55 6.50
C LEU A 75 3.96 -0.27 7.29
N LEU A 76 3.64 -0.44 8.58
CA LEU A 76 3.38 0.67 9.49
C LEU A 76 4.65 0.94 10.31
N MET A 77 5.32 2.06 10.03
CA MET A 77 6.55 2.44 10.70
C MET A 77 6.28 3.29 11.95
N ASP A 78 7.14 3.10 12.94
CA ASP A 78 7.23 3.97 14.12
C ASP A 78 7.77 5.35 13.70
N SER A 79 7.17 6.41 14.25
CA SER A 79 7.67 7.78 14.16
C SER A 79 9.18 7.93 14.46
N LYS A 80 9.74 7.14 15.40
CA LYS A 80 11.16 7.23 15.78
C LYS A 80 12.12 6.60 14.78
N ARG A 81 11.69 5.55 14.07
CA ARG A 81 12.53 4.80 13.10
C ARG A 81 12.46 5.35 11.69
N GLN A 82 11.62 6.36 11.44
CA GLN A 82 11.48 6.96 10.12
C GLN A 82 12.78 7.62 9.62
N SER A 83 13.66 8.09 10.51
CA SER A 83 14.93 8.75 10.15
C SER A 83 16.03 7.79 9.71
N GLU A 84 15.94 6.51 10.05
CA GLU A 84 16.98 5.50 9.76
C GLU A 84 16.90 4.97 8.33
N PHE A 85 15.72 5.02 7.71
CA PHE A 85 15.53 4.61 6.32
C PHE A 85 15.59 5.83 5.41
N PRO A 86 16.59 5.94 4.49
CA PRO A 86 16.67 7.07 3.58
C PRO A 86 15.34 7.22 2.83
N THR A 87 14.89 8.46 2.67
CA THR A 87 13.55 8.84 2.17
C THR A 87 13.37 8.55 0.66
N ALA A 88 13.91 7.43 0.15
CA ALA A 88 13.64 6.90 -1.19
C ALA A 88 12.22 6.34 -1.35
N VAL A 89 11.39 6.48 -0.32
CA VAL A 89 9.95 6.27 -0.40
C VAL A 89 9.34 7.47 -1.15
N ARG A 90 9.16 7.30 -2.46
CA ARG A 90 8.55 8.28 -3.38
C ARG A 90 7.25 8.80 -2.75
N ARG A 91 7.17 10.10 -2.41
CA ARG A 91 5.92 10.72 -1.95
C ARG A 91 4.90 10.63 -3.09
N SER A 92 3.77 9.94 -2.86
CA SER A 92 2.76 9.62 -3.88
C SER A 92 1.49 10.46 -3.78
N GLN A 93 1.59 11.70 -3.32
CA GLN A 93 0.86 12.77 -3.99
C GLN A 93 1.94 13.34 -4.92
N ASP A 94 2.07 12.92 -6.19
CA ASP A 94 1.50 13.72 -7.28
C ASP A 94 1.55 13.07 -8.69
N SER A 95 2.16 11.89 -8.88
CA SER A 95 2.56 11.48 -10.26
C SER A 95 1.69 10.44 -10.97
N LEU A 96 1.01 9.53 -10.26
CA LEU A 96 0.37 8.37 -10.91
C LEU A 96 -1.10 8.59 -11.26
N TRP A 97 -1.84 9.36 -10.47
CA TRP A 97 -3.24 9.73 -10.79
C TRP A 97 -3.32 10.66 -12.01
N HIS A 98 -2.37 11.58 -12.18
CA HIS A 98 -2.28 12.44 -13.36
C HIS A 98 -1.96 11.66 -14.65
N ILE A 99 -1.11 10.64 -14.60
CA ILE A 99 -0.75 9.83 -15.77
C ILE A 99 -1.91 8.92 -16.18
N VAL A 100 -2.55 8.26 -15.21
CA VAL A 100 -3.71 7.40 -15.50
C VAL A 100 -4.90 8.24 -15.99
N PHE A 101 -5.17 9.41 -15.39
CA PHE A 101 -6.24 10.30 -15.87
C PHE A 101 -5.94 10.90 -17.26
N ARG A 102 -4.68 11.27 -17.54
CA ARG A 102 -4.25 11.79 -18.85
C ARG A 102 -4.29 10.73 -19.96
N LEU A 103 -4.16 9.45 -19.62
CA LEU A 103 -4.30 8.34 -20.56
C LEU A 103 -5.77 7.95 -20.81
N THR A 104 -6.64 8.08 -19.81
CA THR A 104 -8.07 7.74 -19.94
C THR A 104 -8.90 8.87 -20.59
N PHE A 105 -8.50 10.14 -20.48
CA PHE A 105 -9.28 11.29 -20.97
C PHE A 105 -8.73 11.97 -22.25
N ARG A 106 -7.94 11.26 -23.08
CA ARG A 106 -7.43 11.80 -24.36
C ARG A 106 -8.00 11.14 -25.62
N SER A 107 -9.20 10.56 -25.52
CA SER A 107 -9.93 10.07 -26.69
C SER A 107 -11.44 10.32 -26.55
N SER A 108 -11.82 11.61 -26.62
CA SER A 108 -13.13 12.05 -27.09
C SER A 108 -13.00 13.50 -27.57
N LYS A 109 -12.46 13.64 -28.76
CA LYS A 109 -12.81 14.66 -29.73
C LYS A 109 -12.82 14.01 -31.10
#